data_AF-A0A844EIU0-F1
#
_entry.id   AF-A0A844EIU0-F1
#
_cell.length_a   1.000
_cell.length_b   1.000
_cell.length_c   1.000
_cell.angle_alpha   90.00
_cell.angle_beta   90.00
_cell.angle_gamma   90.00
#
_symmetry.space_group_name_H-M   'P 1'
#
loop_
_entity.id
_entity.type
_entity.pdbx_description
1 polymer ?
#
loop_
_entity_poly.entity_id
_entity_poly.type
_entity_poly.pdbx_seq_one_letter_code
_entity_poly.pdbx_strand_id
1 'polypeptide(L)' 'DDNVSTAIREEYMPTSSEGELPQSNVGAVLSIADKLDSIQSFFAANMIPSGSNDPYALRRQALGIIRIALDKGWDISLP' A
#
# COMPACT_ATOMS: atom_id res chain seq x y z
N ASP A 1 -15.41 17.43 3.35
CA ASP A 1 -14.29 17.96 2.56
C ASP A 1 -13.99 16.95 1.47
N ASP A 2 -13.93 17.42 0.22
CA ASP A 2 -13.75 16.58 -0.96
C ASP A 2 -12.38 15.87 -0.97
N ASN A 3 -11.37 16.45 -0.31
CA ASN A 3 -10.06 15.82 -0.17
C ASN A 3 -10.14 14.59 0.75
N VAL A 4 -10.91 14.67 1.83
CA VAL A 4 -11.06 13.58 2.80
C VAL A 4 -11.82 12.41 2.19
N SER A 5 -12.96 12.68 1.53
CA SER A 5 -13.74 11.61 0.88
C SER A 5 -12.96 10.94 -0.26
N THR A 6 -12.18 11.72 -1.02
CA THR A 6 -11.28 11.19 -2.05
C THR A 6 -10.19 10.30 -1.46
N ALA A 7 -9.55 10.73 -0.38
CA ALA A 7 -8.49 9.96 0.27
C ALA A 7 -9.00 8.61 0.80
N ILE A 8 -10.16 8.59 1.46
CA ILE A 8 -10.79 7.35 1.97
C ILE A 8 -11.10 6.37 0.83
N ARG A 9 -11.56 6.87 -0.32
CA ARG A 9 -11.77 6.02 -1.50
C ARG A 9 -10.46 5.44 -2.02
N GLU A 10 -9.41 6.25 -2.08
CA GLU A 10 -8.11 5.89 -2.66
C GLU A 10 -7.23 5.04 -1.74
N GLU A 11 -7.48 5.02 -0.43
CA GLU A 11 -6.79 4.18 0.56
C GLU A 11 -6.70 2.71 0.13
N TYR A 12 -7.79 2.18 -0.43
CA TYR A 12 -7.88 0.78 -0.87
C TYR A 12 -7.15 0.49 -2.19
N MET A 13 -6.64 1.52 -2.89
CA MET A 13 -5.94 1.37 -4.17
C MET A 13 -4.44 1.11 -3.95
N PRO A 14 -3.77 0.31 -4.80
CA PRO A 14 -4.34 -0.52 -5.86
C PRO A 14 -5.02 -1.78 -5.31
N THR A 15 -6.16 -2.16 -5.91
CA THR A 15 -6.92 -3.37 -5.54
C THR A 15 -6.42 -4.65 -6.21
N SER A 16 -5.50 -4.53 -7.17
CA SER A 16 -4.88 -5.65 -7.89
C SER A 16 -3.45 -5.30 -8.32
N SER A 17 -2.68 -6.28 -8.80
CA SER A 17 -1.28 -6.08 -9.22
C SER A 17 -1.12 -5.04 -10.33
N GLU A 18 -2.11 -4.91 -11.20
CA GLU A 18 -2.17 -3.92 -12.30
C GLU A 18 -3.25 -2.86 -12.06
N GLY A 19 -3.77 -2.78 -10.84
CA GLY A 19 -4.86 -1.87 -10.49
C GLY A 19 -4.44 -0.40 -10.58
N GLU A 20 -5.45 0.46 -10.66
CA GLU A 20 -5.30 1.91 -10.60
C GLU A 20 -4.63 2.34 -9.30
N LEU A 21 -3.82 3.39 -9.38
CA LEU A 21 -3.10 3.95 -8.24
C LEU A 21 -3.85 5.17 -7.67
N PRO A 22 -3.74 5.46 -6.36
CA PRO A 22 -4.21 6.71 -5.77
C PRO A 22 -3.73 7.91 -6.57
N GLN A 23 -4.64 8.80 -6.96
CA GLN A 23 -4.27 9.97 -7.75
C GLN A 23 -3.85 11.13 -6.86
N SER A 24 -4.52 11.31 -5.72
CA SER A 24 -4.20 12.37 -4.76
C SER A 24 -2.99 12.02 -3.90
N ASN A 25 -2.24 13.03 -3.47
CA ASN A 25 -1.13 12.83 -2.53
C ASN A 25 -1.63 12.33 -1.16
N VAL A 26 -2.76 12.84 -0.68
CA VAL A 26 -3.34 12.41 0.62
C VAL A 26 -3.79 10.95 0.55
N GLY A 27 -4.49 10.56 -0.51
CA GLY A 27 -4.88 9.16 -0.74
C GLY A 27 -3.67 8.24 -0.93
N ALA A 28 -2.63 8.69 -1.63
CA ALA A 28 -1.39 7.93 -1.80
C ALA A 28 -0.68 7.68 -0.46
N VAL A 29 -0.49 8.72 0.37
CA VAL A 29 0.11 8.56 1.70
C VAL A 29 -0.73 7.63 2.58
N LEU A 30 -2.06 7.83 2.60
CA LEU A 30 -2.98 7.02 3.40
C LEU A 30 -2.94 5.55 2.97
N SER A 31 -2.99 5.29 1.66
CA SER A 31 -2.89 3.95 1.09
C SER A 31 -1.58 3.25 1.44
N ILE A 32 -0.44 3.96 1.41
CA ILE A 32 0.86 3.41 1.81
C ILE A 32 0.86 3.11 3.31
N ALA A 33 0.36 4.02 4.14
CA ALA A 33 0.32 3.85 5.58
C ALA A 33 -0.49 2.61 6.01
N ASP A 34 -1.69 2.43 5.45
CA ASP A 34 -2.54 1.25 5.70
C ASP A 34 -1.85 -0.08 5.31
N LYS A 35 -1.18 -0.09 4.14
CA LYS A 35 -0.45 -1.28 3.67
C LYS A 35 0.77 -1.58 4.53
N LEU A 36 1.50 -0.57 4.97
CA LEU A 36 2.62 -0.75 5.89
C LEU A 36 2.16 -1.27 7.26
N ASP A 37 1.06 -0.74 7.79
CA ASP A 37 0.48 -1.18 9.06
C ASP A 37 0.03 -2.65 8.98
N SER A 38 -0.63 -3.02 7.88
CA SER A 38 -1.00 -4.41 7.59
C SER A 38 0.23 -5.32 7.55
N ILE A 39 1.26 -4.98 6.76
CA ILE A 39 2.50 -5.78 6.69
C ILE A 39 3.14 -5.94 8.07
N GLN A 40 3.29 -4.84 8.81
CA GLN A 40 3.89 -4.85 10.15
C GLN A 40 3.09 -5.70 11.13
N SER A 41 1.76 -5.54 11.14
CA SER A 41 0.85 -6.26 12.04
C SER A 41 0.90 -7.77 11.82
N PHE A 42 0.85 -8.23 10.57
CA PHE A 42 0.92 -9.66 10.25
C PHE A 42 2.30 -10.25 10.52
N PHE A 43 3.38 -9.50 10.29
CA PHE A 43 4.72 -9.94 10.64
C PHE A 43 4.88 -10.08 12.15
N ALA A 44 4.37 -9.13 12.94
CA ALA A 44 4.37 -9.22 14.41
C ALA A 44 3.59 -10.43 14.92
N ALA A 45 2.56 -10.86 14.19
CA ALA A 45 1.79 -12.08 14.49
C ALA A 45 2.46 -13.39 13.98
N ASN A 46 3.69 -13.35 13.48
CA ASN A 46 4.38 -14.47 12.82
C ASN A 46 3.64 -15.05 11.59
N MET A 47 2.81 -14.25 10.92
CA MET A 47 2.05 -14.62 9.73
C MET A 47 2.79 -14.17 8.47
N ILE A 48 4.05 -14.57 8.36
CA ILE A 48 4.98 -14.12 7.32
C ILE A 48 4.70 -14.88 6.01
N PRO A 49 4.57 -14.20 4.86
CA PRO A 49 4.33 -14.86 3.58
C PRO A 49 5.59 -15.63 3.14
N SER A 50 5.41 -16.70 2.38
CA SER A 50 6.52 -17.44 1.76
C SER A 50 6.58 -17.19 0.25
N GLY A 51 7.61 -17.71 -0.43
CA GLY A 51 7.69 -17.64 -1.89
C GLY A 51 6.53 -18.36 -2.58
N SER A 52 6.10 -19.51 -2.04
CA SER A 52 5.03 -20.33 -2.60
C SER A 52 3.63 -19.95 -2.12
N ASN A 53 3.49 -19.14 -1.06
CA ASN A 53 2.19 -18.80 -0.48
C ASN A 53 2.13 -17.35 0.05
N ASP A 54 1.08 -16.62 -0.34
CA ASP A 54 0.79 -15.24 0.11
C ASP A 54 -0.71 -15.12 0.49
N PRO A 55 -1.13 -15.73 1.61
CA PRO A 55 -2.53 -15.88 1.97
C PRO A 55 -3.22 -14.55 2.30
N TYR A 56 -2.45 -13.58 2.81
CA TYR A 56 -2.95 -12.27 3.24
C TYR A 56 -2.56 -11.12 2.30
N ALA A 57 -2.09 -11.45 1.10
CA ALA A 57 -1.72 -10.47 0.09
C ALA A 57 -0.57 -9.52 0.50
N LEU A 58 0.23 -9.85 1.52
CA LEU A 58 1.24 -8.94 2.08
C LEU A 58 2.33 -8.63 1.04
N ARG A 59 2.67 -9.61 0.20
CA ARG A 59 3.61 -9.38 -0.91
C ARG A 59 3.02 -8.45 -1.97
N ARG A 60 1.72 -8.57 -2.24
CA ARG A 60 0.99 -7.68 -3.16
C ARG A 60 0.86 -6.28 -2.59
N GLN A 61 0.64 -6.13 -1.29
CA GLN A 61 0.61 -4.84 -0.60
C GLN A 61 1.97 -4.13 -0.68
N ALA A 62 3.07 -4.86 -0.44
CA ALA A 62 4.42 -4.33 -0.59
C ALA A 62 4.69 -3.84 -2.02
N LEU A 63 4.28 -4.61 -3.03
CA LEU A 63 4.36 -4.17 -4.43
C LEU A 63 3.51 -2.92 -4.69
N GLY A 64 2.32 -2.85 -4.09
CA GLY A 64 1.45 -1.66 -4.14
C GLY A 64 2.16 -0.41 -3.63
N ILE A 65 2.82 -0.49 -2.47
CA ILE A 65 3.61 0.62 -1.90
C ILE A 65 4.68 1.10 -2.89
N ILE A 66 5.45 0.16 -3.46
CA ILE A 66 6.50 0.48 -4.43
C ILE A 66 5.91 1.16 -5.68
N ARG A 67 4.82 0.64 -6.23
CA ARG A 67 4.15 1.22 -7.40
C ARG A 67 3.67 2.65 -7.13
N ILE A 68 3.09 2.90 -5.95
CA ILE A 68 2.63 4.24 -5.56
C ILE A 68 3.82 5.20 -5.44
N ALA A 69 4.90 4.79 -4.77
CA ALA A 69 6.08 5.65 -4.60
C ALA A 69 6.72 6.01 -5.96
N LEU A 70 6.81 5.04 -6.87
CA LEU A 70 7.31 5.26 -8.23
C LEU A 70 6.39 6.18 -9.05
N ASP A 71 5.07 5.99 -8.99
CA ASP A 71 4.08 6.84 -9.67
C ASP A 71 4.16 8.30 -9.20
N LYS A 72 4.33 8.52 -7.90
CA LYS A 72 4.47 9.87 -7.32
C LYS A 72 5.87 10.46 -7.47
N GLY A 73 6.84 9.69 -7.95
CA GLY A 73 8.24 10.10 -8.03
C GLY A 73 8.84 10.42 -6.65
N TRP A 74 8.39 9.73 -5.60
CA TRP A 74 8.89 9.95 -4.25
C TRP A 74 10.20 9.21 -4.03
N ASP A 75 11.24 9.97 -3.69
CA ASP A 75 12.51 9.43 -3.24
C ASP A 75 12.41 9.11 -1.74
N ILE A 76 12.17 7.83 -1.42
CA ILE A 76 12.05 7.35 -0.05
C ILE A 76 13.40 6.78 0.37
N SER A 77 14.17 7.59 1.12
CA SER A 77 15.38 7.12 1.76
C SER A 77 15.03 6.19 2.93
N LEU A 78 15.55 4.96 2.89
CA LEU A 78 15.47 4.02 4.00
C LEU A 78 16.76 4.12 4.84
N PRO A 79 16.66 4.16 6.18
CA PRO A 79 17.80 4.23 7.07
C PRO A 79 18.67 2.96 7.05
#